data_AF-A0A836QT69-F1
#
_entry.id   AF-A0A836QT69-F1
#
_cell.length_a   1.000
_cell.length_b   1.000
_cell.length_c   1.000
_cell.angle_alpha   90.00
_cell.angle_beta   90.00
_cell.angle_gamma   90.00
#
_symmetry.space_group_name_H-M   'P 1'
#
loop_
_entity.id
_entity.type
_entity.pdbx_description
1 polymer ?
#
loop_
_entity_poly.entity_id
_entity_poly.type
_entity_poly.pdbx_seq_one_letter_code
_entity_poly.pdbx_strand_id
1 'polypeptide(L)' 'YHMTHRKCASCGFGRTAKLRQYNWMHSR' A
#
# COMPACT_ATOMS: atom_id res chain seq x y z
N TYR A 1 -0.64 -6.59 -6.33
CA TYR A 1 -1.93 -6.68 -5.61
C TYR A 1 -2.03 -8.07 -5.00
N HIS A 2 -2.29 -8.17 -3.70
CA HIS A 2 -2.34 -9.45 -2.99
C HIS A 2 -3.74 -10.05 -3.16
N MET A 3 -3.87 -11.14 -3.91
CA MET A 3 -5.18 -11.67 -4.34
C MET A 3 -6.01 -12.22 -3.16
N THR A 4 -5.38 -12.97 -2.25
CA THR A 4 -6.04 -13.56 -1.07
C THR A 4 -6.61 -12.51 -0.12
N HIS A 5 -5.86 -11.43 0.08
CA HIS A 5 -6.23 -10.35 1.01
C HIS A 5 -6.84 -9.14 0.30
N ARG A 6 -7.01 -9.22 -1.03
CA ARG A 6 -7.51 -8.16 -1.92
C ARG A 6 -6.92 -6.78 -1.64
N LYS A 7 -5.63 -6.72 -1.29
CA LYS A 7 -4.94 -5.50 -0.85
C LYS A 7 -3.61 -5.29 -1.57
N CYS A 8 -3.29 -4.06 -1.94
CA CYS A 8 -2.01 -3.67 -2.50
C CYS A 8 -1.01 -3.43 -1.37
N ALA A 9 0.07 -4.21 -1.31
CA ALA A 9 1.12 -4.04 -0.30
C ALA A 9 1.98 -2.79 -0.51
N SER A 10 2.12 -2.35 -1.77
CA SER A 10 2.88 -1.14 -2.13
C SER A 10 2.05 0.12 -1.86
N CYS A 11 0.89 0.22 -2.51
CA CYS A 11 0.08 1.43 -2.56
C CYS A 11 -1.04 1.51 -1.49
N GLY A 12 -1.36 0.41 -0.80
CA GLY A 12 -2.46 0.38 0.19
C GLY A 12 -3.87 0.22 -0.37
N PHE A 13 -4.02 0.24 -1.70
CA PHE A 13 -5.28 0.01 -2.41
C PHE A 13 -6.02 -1.25 -1.91
N GLY A 14 -7.32 -1.12 -1.63
CA GLY A 14 -8.15 -2.18 -1.03
C GLY A 14 -8.13 -2.25 0.51
N ARG A 15 -7.26 -1.46 1.18
CA ARG A 15 -7.23 -1.35 2.65
C ARG A 15 -7.48 0.08 3.14
N THR A 16 -6.97 1.09 2.43
CA THR A 16 -7.11 2.51 2.78
C THR A 16 -7.43 3.34 1.54
N ALA A 17 -8.18 4.42 1.72
CA ALA A 17 -8.44 5.38 0.63
C ALA A 17 -7.19 6.22 0.30
N LYS A 18 -6.32 6.47 1.28
CA LYS A 18 -5.05 7.17 1.10
C LYS A 18 -3.96 6.20 0.63
N LEU A 19 -3.01 6.74 -0.14
CA LEU A 19 -1.81 6.02 -0.55
C LEU A 19 -0.97 5.64 0.67
N ARG A 20 -0.45 4.41 0.66
CA ARG A 20 0.46 3.91 1.68
C ARG A 20 1.81 4.60 1.53
N GLN A 21 2.12 5.47 2.47
CA GLN A 21 3.41 6.14 2.60
C GLN A 21 3.92 5.95 4.02
N TYR A 22 5.23 5.74 4.14
CA TYR A 22 5.90 5.61 5.43
C TYR A 22 7.03 6.61 5.51
N ASN A 23 7.21 7.23 6.67
CA ASN A 23 8.24 8.25 6.89
C ASN A 23 9.67 7.70 6.70
N TRP A 24 9.86 6.40 6.91
CA TRP A 24 11.15 5.72 6.67
C TRP A 24 11.33 5.26 5.21
N MET A 25 10.26 5.25 4.41
CA MET A 25 10.27 4.79 3.04
C MET A 25 10.59 5.98 2.13
N HIS A 26 11.89 6.19 1.90
CA HIS A 26 12.37 7.12 0.89
C HIS A 26 12.26 6.44 -0.48
N SER A 27 11.29 6.85 -1.30
CA SER A 27 11.26 6.47 -2.72
C SER A 27 12.43 7.16 -3.41
N ARG A 28 13.45 6.38 -3.78
CA ARG A 28 14.60 6.86 -4.57
C ARG A 28 14.22 6.94 -6.05
#